data_AF-A0A2A4INK4-F1
#
_entry.id   AF-A0A2A4INK4-F1
#
_cell.length_a   1.000
_cell.length_b   1.000
_cell.length_c   1.000
_cell.angle_alpha   90.00
_cell.angle_beta   90.00
_cell.angle_gamma   90.00
#
_symmetry.space_group_name_H-M   'P 1'
#
loop_
_entity.id
_entity.type
_entity.pdbx_description
1 polymer ?
#
loop_
_entity_poly.entity_id
_entity_poly.type
_entity_poly.pdbx_seq_one_letter_code
_entity_poly.pdbx_strand_id
1 'polypeptide(L)'
;MIKKFSSILIVLLSVLFFISCSASIVDSTQPLSDEEIVGNGDVIETTKEPQATTDNSIINEFLQNHNGVYYGVYEDGSLNVRYIIDNNAIYNGYGTLIDATRVLLENKLQIYTVGKTSGTVSGYDMNDEMYTLNFGEDGNIYLFANAVFKQENYSSQKGYSTHIGEPIDGLKTYSANYYYYDYDDSKKYYIIINDLGQIYMDDNFGINYSKAELSNDNILTITYTQSGGTTSKQDLYFYNNKLIYGNTWINNQLQYEKLIKHDLFSTYTGTYVSDDNTITLTVAAGQITLSTLSKYDTPVITGNVLTIYQYSSRYPTKEHKIVFSDDKTQAVYTKPDGGGTVTLKKQSA
;
A
#
# COMPACT_ATOMS: atom_id res chain seq x y z
N MET A 1 -9.84 -68.54 -44.18
CA MET A 1 -10.11 -68.16 -42.77
C MET A 1 -10.99 -66.92 -42.79
N ILE A 2 -11.99 -66.91 -41.93
CA ILE A 2 -13.18 -66.04 -41.89
C ILE A 2 -12.85 -64.57 -41.56
N LYS A 3 -13.52 -63.63 -42.28
CA LYS A 3 -13.93 -62.21 -41.98
C LYS A 3 -12.83 -61.25 -41.42
N LYS A 4 -12.68 -59.99 -41.88
CA LYS A 4 -13.63 -58.85 -42.02
C LYS A 4 -13.07 -57.87 -43.08
N PHE A 5 -13.84 -57.31 -44.03
CA PHE A 5 -14.60 -56.02 -43.97
C PHE A 5 -13.88 -54.92 -43.16
N SER A 6 -13.70 -53.66 -43.57
CA SER A 6 -14.19 -52.79 -44.65
C SER A 6 -13.33 -51.51 -44.53
N SER A 7 -12.56 -51.09 -45.54
CA SER A 7 -12.84 -50.01 -46.50
C SER A 7 -13.10 -48.61 -45.90
N ILE A 8 -12.44 -47.59 -46.53
CA ILE A 8 -12.81 -46.16 -46.65
C ILE A 8 -12.27 -45.24 -45.52
N LEU A 9 -11.61 -44.08 -45.72
CA LEU A 9 -11.43 -43.16 -46.86
C LEU A 9 -10.17 -42.31 -46.66
N ILE A 10 -9.46 -41.99 -47.75
CA ILE A 10 -8.53 -40.85 -47.85
C ILE A 10 -9.36 -39.62 -48.23
N VAL A 11 -9.35 -38.54 -47.44
CA VAL A 11 -9.51 -37.16 -47.94
C VAL A 11 -8.67 -36.19 -47.10
N LEU A 12 -7.76 -35.53 -47.82
CA LEU A 12 -7.04 -34.30 -47.49
C LEU A 12 -8.05 -33.15 -47.22
N LEU A 13 -7.95 -32.42 -46.11
CA LEU A 13 -8.02 -30.96 -46.12
C LEU A 13 -7.61 -30.34 -44.78
N SER A 14 -6.79 -29.31 -44.92
CA SER A 14 -6.17 -28.40 -43.97
C SER A 14 -7.13 -27.52 -43.15
N VAL A 15 -6.56 -26.89 -42.12
CA VAL A 15 -7.01 -25.65 -41.43
C VAL A 15 -7.89 -25.87 -40.18
N LEU A 16 -7.26 -25.91 -38.99
CA LEU A 16 -7.33 -24.86 -37.96
C LEU A 16 -6.76 -25.35 -36.63
N PHE A 17 -5.76 -24.62 -36.15
CA PHE A 17 -5.49 -24.46 -34.73
C PHE A 17 -6.81 -24.12 -34.01
N PHE A 18 -7.32 -25.01 -33.18
CA PHE A 18 -8.11 -24.57 -32.03
C PHE A 18 -7.18 -24.57 -30.83
N ILE A 19 -6.57 -23.41 -30.63
CA ILE A 19 -6.21 -22.91 -29.31
C ILE A 19 -7.50 -23.00 -28.51
N SER A 20 -7.60 -23.95 -27.58
CA SER A 20 -8.65 -23.91 -26.56
C SER A 20 -8.30 -22.78 -25.60
N CYS A 21 -8.61 -21.56 -26.03
CA CYS A 21 -8.80 -20.42 -25.16
C CYS A 21 -10.05 -20.74 -24.35
N SER A 22 -9.90 -21.41 -23.21
CA SER A 22 -10.94 -21.42 -22.19
C SER A 22 -10.92 -20.04 -21.53
N ALA A 23 -11.39 -19.03 -22.26
CA ALA A 23 -11.99 -17.87 -21.66
C ALA A 23 -13.24 -18.40 -20.95
N SER A 24 -13.06 -18.79 -19.68
CA SER A 24 -14.14 -18.81 -18.73
C SER A 24 -14.78 -17.43 -18.79
N ILE A 25 -15.96 -17.33 -19.39
CA ILE A 25 -16.84 -16.20 -19.14
C ILE A 25 -17.15 -16.31 -17.65
N VAL A 26 -16.39 -15.59 -16.84
CA VAL A 26 -16.66 -15.43 -15.42
C VAL A 26 -18.05 -14.82 -15.36
N ASP A 27 -18.97 -15.58 -14.78
CA ASP A 27 -20.31 -15.11 -14.44
C ASP A 27 -20.13 -13.91 -13.50
N SER A 28 -20.27 -12.68 -14.04
CA SER A 28 -20.03 -11.41 -13.34
C SER A 28 -21.05 -11.12 -12.23
N THR A 29 -21.77 -12.14 -11.77
CA THR A 29 -22.75 -12.09 -10.69
C THR A 29 -22.30 -12.86 -9.44
N GLN A 30 -21.21 -13.63 -9.53
CA GLN A 30 -20.59 -14.21 -8.35
C GLN A 30 -19.77 -13.13 -7.63
N PRO A 31 -19.91 -12.97 -6.31
CA PRO A 31 -19.01 -12.08 -5.57
C PRO A 31 -17.59 -12.59 -5.77
N LEU A 32 -16.70 -11.68 -6.14
CA LEU A 32 -15.26 -11.93 -6.18
C LEU A 32 -14.82 -12.53 -4.83
N SER A 33 -13.88 -13.47 -4.87
CA SER A 33 -13.22 -13.95 -3.66
C SER A 33 -12.51 -12.78 -2.95
N ASP A 34 -12.35 -12.86 -1.63
CA ASP A 34 -11.67 -11.79 -0.86
C ASP A 34 -10.28 -11.47 -1.44
N GLU A 35 -9.57 -12.47 -1.99
CA GLU A 35 -8.27 -12.29 -2.65
C GLU A 35 -8.37 -11.57 -4.02
N GLU A 36 -9.44 -11.78 -4.79
CA GLU A 36 -9.67 -11.05 -6.05
C GLU A 36 -10.03 -9.58 -5.80
N ILE A 37 -10.72 -9.27 -4.70
CA ILE A 37 -11.04 -7.88 -4.32
C ILE A 37 -9.79 -7.17 -3.77
N VAL A 38 -9.02 -7.86 -2.94
CA VAL A 38 -7.82 -7.33 -2.26
C VAL A 38 -6.64 -7.17 -3.24
N GLY A 39 -6.55 -8.05 -4.24
CA GLY A 39 -5.38 -8.16 -5.11
C GLY A 39 -4.15 -8.67 -4.38
N ASN A 40 -2.96 -8.29 -4.86
CA ASN A 40 -1.68 -8.65 -4.26
C ASN A 40 -0.72 -7.44 -4.14
N GLY A 41 0.28 -7.57 -3.27
CA GLY A 41 1.35 -6.61 -3.05
C GLY A 41 2.61 -6.88 -3.89
N ASP A 42 2.53 -7.67 -4.96
CA ASP A 42 3.70 -8.00 -5.79
C ASP A 42 4.30 -6.78 -6.47
N VAL A 43 5.58 -6.81 -6.82
CA VAL A 43 6.20 -5.68 -7.55
C VAL A 43 5.74 -5.67 -9.00
N ILE A 44 5.28 -4.52 -9.50
CA ILE A 44 5.01 -4.33 -10.93
C ILE A 44 6.35 -4.23 -11.68
N GLU A 45 6.65 -5.23 -12.49
CA GLU A 45 7.85 -5.29 -13.33
C GLU A 45 7.48 -4.89 -14.77
N THR A 46 7.55 -3.60 -15.08
CA THR A 46 7.18 -3.07 -16.42
C THR A 46 7.82 -3.80 -17.62
N THR A 47 9.01 -4.39 -17.44
CA THR A 47 9.68 -5.17 -18.49
C THR A 47 9.05 -6.54 -18.74
N LYS A 48 8.32 -7.08 -17.77
CA LYS A 48 7.61 -8.37 -17.85
C LYS A 48 6.09 -8.19 -18.00
N GLU A 49 5.59 -6.99 -17.71
CA GLU A 49 4.16 -6.66 -17.72
C GLU A 49 3.87 -5.58 -18.76
N PRO A 50 3.58 -5.96 -20.02
CA PRO A 50 3.43 -5.00 -21.12
C PRO A 50 2.22 -4.08 -21.01
N GLN A 51 1.28 -4.40 -20.10
CA GLN A 51 0.12 -3.55 -19.79
C GLN A 51 0.41 -2.53 -18.69
N ALA A 52 1.52 -2.67 -17.98
CA ALA A 52 1.92 -1.69 -16.97
C ALA A 52 2.34 -0.38 -17.66
N THR A 53 1.91 0.75 -17.10
CA THR A 53 2.16 2.08 -17.67
C THR A 53 2.74 3.04 -16.66
N THR A 54 3.59 3.95 -17.15
CA THR A 54 4.10 5.12 -16.43
C THR A 54 3.57 6.43 -17.02
N ASP A 55 2.60 6.33 -17.95
CA ASP A 55 1.99 7.49 -18.58
C ASP A 55 1.13 8.28 -17.59
N ASN A 56 1.58 9.49 -17.27
CA ASN A 56 0.89 10.38 -16.36
C ASN A 56 -0.54 10.73 -16.78
N SER A 57 -0.88 10.78 -18.08
CA SER A 57 -2.27 11.09 -18.45
C SER A 57 -3.22 9.96 -18.09
N ILE A 58 -2.80 8.71 -18.32
CA ILE A 58 -3.58 7.51 -17.98
C ILE A 58 -3.70 7.39 -16.46
N ILE A 59 -2.59 7.57 -15.73
CA ILE A 59 -2.57 7.51 -14.26
C ILE A 59 -3.45 8.61 -13.66
N ASN A 60 -3.43 9.83 -14.22
CA ASN A 60 -4.25 10.93 -13.72
C ASN A 60 -5.75 10.69 -13.94
N GLU A 61 -6.14 10.15 -15.10
CA GLU A 61 -7.53 9.75 -15.37
C GLU A 61 -7.97 8.64 -14.40
N PHE A 62 -7.10 7.65 -14.18
CA PHE A 62 -7.34 6.62 -13.18
C PHE A 62 -7.57 7.21 -11.78
N LEU A 63 -6.70 8.11 -11.32
CA LEU A 63 -6.82 8.73 -9.99
C LEU A 63 -8.08 9.60 -9.84
N GLN A 64 -8.49 10.32 -10.89
CA GLN A 64 -9.72 11.12 -10.86
C GLN A 64 -10.97 10.26 -10.60
N ASN A 65 -10.99 9.03 -11.09
CA ASN A 65 -12.08 8.07 -10.83
C ASN A 65 -12.01 7.46 -9.42
N HIS A 66 -10.90 7.65 -8.71
CA HIS A 66 -10.65 7.17 -7.35
C HIS A 66 -10.44 8.32 -6.35
N ASN A 67 -11.07 9.45 -6.61
CA ASN A 67 -11.10 10.58 -5.69
C ASN A 67 -11.69 10.19 -4.33
N GLY A 68 -11.01 10.55 -3.23
CA GLY A 68 -11.47 10.28 -1.88
C GLY A 68 -10.41 10.52 -0.80
N VAL A 69 -10.86 10.52 0.45
CA VAL A 69 -9.97 10.44 1.62
C VAL A 69 -10.03 9.03 2.17
N TYR A 70 -8.87 8.41 2.37
CA TYR A 70 -8.73 7.00 2.67
C TYR A 70 -8.16 6.80 4.07
N TYR A 71 -8.89 6.07 4.92
CA TYR A 71 -8.58 5.92 6.35
C TYR A 71 -8.20 4.49 6.70
N GLY A 72 -7.10 4.33 7.42
CA GLY A 72 -6.84 3.12 8.19
C GLY A 72 -7.70 3.13 9.47
N VAL A 73 -8.08 1.94 9.93
CA VAL A 73 -8.82 1.74 11.18
C VAL A 73 -7.95 0.96 12.16
N TYR A 74 -7.69 1.52 13.33
CA TYR A 74 -6.97 0.84 14.40
C TYR A 74 -7.89 -0.11 15.19
N GLU A 75 -7.30 -0.98 16.01
CA GLU A 75 -8.03 -1.98 16.80
C GLU A 75 -9.06 -1.36 17.77
N ASP A 76 -8.81 -0.13 18.23
CA ASP A 76 -9.74 0.62 19.09
C ASP A 76 -10.86 1.35 18.32
N GLY A 77 -10.92 1.16 16.99
CA GLY A 77 -11.86 1.80 16.09
C GLY A 77 -11.49 3.23 15.71
N SER A 78 -10.35 3.75 16.18
CA SER A 78 -9.88 5.07 15.76
C SER A 78 -9.45 5.07 14.31
N LEU A 79 -9.67 6.21 13.64
CA LEU A 79 -9.37 6.40 12.23
C LEU A 79 -8.07 7.16 12.07
N ASN A 80 -7.36 6.90 10.97
CA ASN A 80 -6.19 7.66 10.57
C ASN A 80 -6.22 7.90 9.07
N VAL A 81 -6.17 9.15 8.65
CA VAL A 81 -5.99 9.46 7.23
C VAL A 81 -4.66 8.86 6.79
N ARG A 82 -4.69 7.93 5.83
CA ARG A 82 -3.48 7.38 5.20
C ARG A 82 -3.15 8.13 3.94
N TYR A 83 -4.15 8.29 3.08
CA TYR A 83 -4.01 8.98 1.81
C TYR A 83 -5.22 9.87 1.49
N ILE A 84 -4.97 10.95 0.77
CA ILE A 84 -6.00 11.76 0.12
C ILE A 84 -5.70 11.75 -1.36
N ILE A 85 -6.62 11.25 -2.18
CA ILE A 85 -6.52 11.30 -3.64
C ILE A 85 -7.48 12.36 -4.11
N ASP A 86 -6.95 13.48 -4.57
CA ASP A 86 -7.74 14.62 -5.05
C ASP A 86 -7.28 15.01 -6.46
N ASN A 87 -8.12 14.65 -7.42
CA ASN A 87 -7.86 14.71 -8.85
C ASN A 87 -6.63 13.88 -9.24
N ASN A 88 -5.52 14.55 -9.57
CA ASN A 88 -4.26 13.91 -9.96
C ASN A 88 -3.21 13.91 -8.83
N ALA A 89 -3.55 14.52 -7.69
CA ALA A 89 -2.67 14.61 -6.54
C ALA A 89 -2.95 13.50 -5.53
N ILE A 90 -1.89 12.97 -4.93
CA ILE A 90 -1.98 12.07 -3.79
C ILE A 90 -1.25 12.74 -2.64
N TYR A 91 -1.90 12.89 -1.49
CA TYR A 91 -1.31 13.39 -0.27
C TYR A 91 -1.22 12.25 0.75
N ASN A 92 -0.18 12.27 1.59
CA ASN A 92 -0.12 11.38 2.76
C ASN A 92 -1.04 11.88 3.88
N GLY A 93 -1.15 11.10 4.97
CA GLY A 93 -1.93 11.42 6.16
C GLY A 93 -1.61 12.74 6.86
N TYR A 94 -0.47 13.35 6.54
CA TYR A 94 -0.06 14.66 7.06
C TYR A 94 -0.37 15.82 6.11
N GLY A 95 -1.05 15.55 5.00
CA GLY A 95 -1.38 16.53 3.96
C GLY A 95 -0.20 16.92 3.07
N THR A 96 0.89 16.14 3.08
CA THR A 96 2.05 16.38 2.22
C THR A 96 1.85 15.71 0.89
N LEU A 97 2.08 16.44 -0.21
CA LEU A 97 2.02 15.89 -1.56
C LEU A 97 3.06 14.77 -1.73
N ILE A 98 2.62 13.64 -2.26
CA ILE A 98 3.47 12.53 -2.65
C ILE A 98 3.95 12.77 -4.07
N ASP A 99 5.19 13.29 -4.17
CA ASP A 99 5.93 13.42 -5.42
C ASP A 99 6.81 12.19 -5.63
N ALA A 100 6.31 11.24 -6.41
CA ALA A 100 6.85 9.88 -6.51
C ALA A 100 6.67 9.33 -7.92
N THR A 101 7.49 8.35 -8.29
CA THR A 101 7.29 7.59 -9.52
C THR A 101 6.08 6.68 -9.35
N ARG A 102 5.23 6.62 -10.37
CA ARG A 102 3.99 5.85 -10.36
C ARG A 102 3.98 4.87 -11.51
N VAL A 103 3.63 3.62 -11.23
CA VAL A 103 3.38 2.59 -12.24
C VAL A 103 1.99 2.03 -11.99
N LEU A 104 1.15 2.05 -13.03
CA LEU A 104 -0.21 1.52 -12.98
C LEU A 104 -0.28 0.24 -13.80
N LEU A 105 -0.88 -0.80 -13.21
CA LEU A 105 -1.30 -2.01 -13.91
C LEU A 105 -2.74 -2.31 -13.48
N GLU A 106 -3.69 -2.16 -14.40
CA GLU A 106 -5.12 -2.36 -14.11
C GLU A 106 -5.61 -1.51 -12.92
N ASN A 107 -6.00 -2.12 -11.80
CA ASN A 107 -6.43 -1.47 -10.57
C ASN A 107 -5.31 -1.34 -9.51
N LYS A 108 -4.08 -1.69 -9.85
CA LYS A 108 -2.92 -1.68 -8.97
C LYS A 108 -2.00 -0.51 -9.29
N LEU A 109 -1.86 0.40 -8.35
CA LEU A 109 -0.95 1.53 -8.44
C LEU A 109 0.25 1.31 -7.52
N GLN A 110 1.42 1.06 -8.11
CA GLN A 110 2.68 1.04 -7.39
C GLN A 110 3.27 2.45 -7.35
N ILE A 111 3.64 2.90 -6.16
CA ILE A 111 4.21 4.21 -5.92
C ILE A 111 5.58 4.02 -5.30
N TYR A 112 6.58 4.71 -5.85
CA TYR A 112 7.97 4.56 -5.46
C TYR A 112 8.64 5.93 -5.27
N THR A 113 9.17 6.14 -4.08
CA THR A 113 9.92 7.33 -3.69
C THR A 113 11.37 6.94 -3.42
N VAL A 114 12.30 7.58 -4.13
CA VAL A 114 13.74 7.38 -3.90
C VAL A 114 14.12 8.07 -2.59
N GLY A 115 14.88 7.37 -1.74
CA GLY A 115 15.40 7.94 -0.51
C GLY A 115 16.35 9.12 -0.77
N LYS A 116 16.48 10.01 0.21
CA LYS A 116 17.33 11.19 0.07
C LYS A 116 18.81 10.80 -0.07
N THR A 117 19.54 11.50 -0.93
CA THR A 117 20.95 11.18 -1.26
C THR A 117 21.97 12.15 -0.66
N SER A 118 21.54 13.16 0.10
CA SER A 118 22.45 14.18 0.66
C SER A 118 23.20 13.67 1.89
N GLY A 119 24.47 14.07 2.07
CA GLY A 119 25.27 13.67 3.25
C GLY A 119 24.83 14.30 4.59
N THR A 120 23.76 15.08 4.63
CA THR A 120 23.24 15.76 5.82
C THR A 120 21.88 15.26 6.28
N VAL A 121 21.32 14.21 5.65
CA VAL A 121 20.05 13.62 6.08
C VAL A 121 20.26 12.47 7.05
N SER A 122 19.25 12.20 7.85
CA SER A 122 19.21 11.02 8.73
C SER A 122 19.29 9.73 7.90
N GLY A 123 19.79 8.65 8.49
CA GLY A 123 19.84 7.35 7.82
C GLY A 123 18.44 6.90 7.39
N TYR A 124 17.44 7.09 8.25
CA TYR A 124 16.05 6.76 7.95
C TYR A 124 15.53 7.43 6.67
N ASP A 125 15.83 8.72 6.49
CA ASP A 125 15.45 9.50 5.31
C ASP A 125 16.15 9.02 4.02
N MET A 126 17.21 8.23 4.15
CA MET A 126 17.88 7.63 3.01
C MET A 126 17.17 6.37 2.51
N ASN A 127 16.22 5.79 3.24
CA ASN A 127 15.48 4.63 2.77
C ASN A 127 14.63 4.97 1.55
N ASP A 128 14.55 4.04 0.61
CA ASP A 128 13.56 4.11 -0.45
C ASP A 128 12.20 3.66 0.13
N GLU A 129 11.11 4.24 -0.36
CA GLU A 129 9.77 3.86 0.04
C GLU A 129 9.01 3.31 -1.17
N MET A 130 8.35 2.17 -0.99
CA MET A 130 7.44 1.63 -1.97
C MET A 130 6.14 1.18 -1.30
N TYR A 131 5.03 1.47 -1.96
CA TYR A 131 3.72 0.99 -1.56
C TYR A 131 2.90 0.68 -2.79
N THR A 132 2.06 -0.33 -2.63
CA THR A 132 1.12 -0.79 -3.65
C THR A 132 -0.29 -0.51 -3.15
N LEU A 133 -1.04 0.23 -3.94
CA LEU A 133 -2.46 0.51 -3.72
C LEU A 133 -3.28 -0.32 -4.70
N ASN A 134 -3.97 -1.34 -4.21
CA ASN A 134 -5.00 -2.03 -5.00
C ASN A 134 -6.34 -1.36 -4.76
N PHE A 135 -6.96 -0.86 -5.82
CA PHE A 135 -8.26 -0.21 -5.75
C PHE A 135 -9.36 -1.27 -5.92
N GLY A 136 -10.10 -1.51 -4.84
CA GLY A 136 -11.20 -2.47 -4.82
C GLY A 136 -12.46 -1.92 -5.48
N GLU A 137 -13.29 -2.82 -5.98
CA GLU A 137 -14.61 -2.47 -6.55
C GLU A 137 -15.55 -1.84 -5.51
N ASP A 138 -15.32 -2.10 -4.22
CA ASP A 138 -16.04 -1.47 -3.09
C ASP A 138 -15.62 0.00 -2.85
N GLY A 139 -14.69 0.51 -3.66
CA GLY A 139 -14.17 1.88 -3.60
C GLY A 139 -13.05 2.07 -2.57
N ASN A 140 -12.70 1.04 -1.79
CA ASN A 140 -11.63 1.09 -0.81
C ASN A 140 -10.26 0.82 -1.45
N ILE A 141 -9.19 1.10 -0.70
CA ILE A 141 -7.83 0.74 -1.10
C ILE A 141 -7.32 -0.37 -0.20
N TYR A 142 -6.67 -1.37 -0.80
CA TYR A 142 -5.93 -2.41 -0.10
C TYR A 142 -4.44 -2.08 -0.24
N LEU A 143 -3.87 -1.56 0.85
CA LEU A 143 -2.50 -1.08 0.91
C LEU A 143 -1.55 -2.22 1.29
N PHE A 144 -0.52 -2.39 0.48
CA PHE A 144 0.64 -3.23 0.78
C PHE A 144 1.86 -2.34 0.96
N ALA A 145 2.46 -2.37 2.14
CA ALA A 145 3.70 -1.68 2.42
C ALA A 145 4.88 -2.54 1.96
N ASN A 146 5.55 -2.11 0.90
CA ASN A 146 6.65 -2.85 0.29
C ASN A 146 7.98 -2.24 0.79
N ALA A 147 8.55 -2.78 1.88
CA ALA A 147 9.86 -2.27 2.31
C ALA A 147 10.92 -2.56 1.23
N VAL A 148 11.78 -1.56 1.00
CA VAL A 148 12.82 -1.61 -0.03
C VAL A 148 14.18 -1.65 0.66
N PHE A 149 14.90 -2.74 0.47
CA PHE A 149 16.23 -2.92 1.02
C PHE A 149 17.28 -2.59 -0.03
N LYS A 150 18.19 -1.69 0.34
CA LYS A 150 19.40 -1.40 -0.43
C LYS A 150 20.36 -2.57 -0.32
N GLN A 151 21.27 -2.68 -1.27
CA GLN A 151 22.30 -3.71 -1.23
C GLN A 151 23.69 -3.11 -1.02
N GLU A 152 24.56 -3.88 -0.39
CA GLU A 152 26.00 -3.73 -0.43
C GLU A 152 26.65 -5.09 -0.69
N ASN A 153 27.93 -5.10 -1.09
CA ASN A 153 28.63 -6.34 -1.37
C ASN A 153 28.58 -7.30 -0.18
N TYR A 154 28.47 -8.60 -0.48
CA TYR A 154 28.43 -9.62 0.55
C TYR A 154 29.63 -9.51 1.50
N SER A 155 29.33 -9.58 2.78
CA SER A 155 30.31 -9.76 3.84
C SER A 155 29.63 -10.42 5.03
N SER A 156 30.34 -11.32 5.71
CA SER A 156 29.82 -11.97 6.93
C SER A 156 29.51 -10.92 7.99
N GLN A 157 28.31 -11.00 8.59
CA GLN A 157 27.90 -10.09 9.66
C GLN A 157 27.72 -10.86 10.97
N LYS A 158 28.13 -10.23 12.07
CA LYS A 158 27.90 -10.79 13.42
C LYS A 158 26.40 -10.77 13.72
N GLY A 159 25.87 -11.88 14.24
CA GLY A 159 24.43 -12.02 14.54
C GLY A 159 23.59 -12.48 13.35
N TYR A 160 24.22 -12.87 12.23
CA TYR A 160 23.55 -13.42 11.05
C TYR A 160 24.13 -14.80 10.72
N SER A 161 23.91 -15.77 11.61
CA SER A 161 24.36 -17.15 11.45
C SER A 161 23.21 -18.14 11.22
N THR A 162 21.97 -17.69 11.40
CA THR A 162 20.75 -18.47 11.17
C THR A 162 20.48 -18.61 9.68
N HIS A 163 20.56 -19.85 9.18
CA HIS A 163 20.33 -20.17 7.78
C HIS A 163 18.85 -20.34 7.48
N ILE A 164 18.44 -19.88 6.29
CA ILE A 164 17.11 -20.13 5.74
C ILE A 164 17.21 -21.16 4.62
N GLY A 165 16.69 -22.36 4.88
CA GLY A 165 16.75 -23.47 3.94
C GLY A 165 18.18 -23.84 3.49
N GLU A 166 18.25 -24.65 2.43
CA GLU A 166 19.50 -25.01 1.76
C GLU A 166 19.92 -23.91 0.75
N PRO A 167 21.21 -23.86 0.36
CA PRO A 167 21.67 -22.93 -0.68
C PRO A 167 20.92 -23.09 -2.00
N ILE A 168 20.57 -21.97 -2.64
CA ILE A 168 19.87 -21.93 -3.93
C ILE A 168 20.82 -21.39 -5.00
N ASP A 169 21.13 -22.20 -6.02
CA ASP A 169 22.14 -21.84 -7.04
C ASP A 169 21.84 -20.52 -7.75
N GLY A 170 20.57 -20.26 -8.09
CA GLY A 170 20.15 -19.01 -8.74
C GLY A 170 20.37 -17.76 -7.87
N LEU A 171 20.47 -17.88 -6.55
CA LEU A 171 20.72 -16.76 -5.65
C LEU A 171 22.16 -16.25 -5.67
N LYS A 172 23.10 -16.98 -6.29
CA LYS A 172 24.49 -16.52 -6.45
C LYS A 172 24.58 -15.19 -7.19
N THR A 173 23.70 -14.97 -8.17
CA THR A 173 23.59 -13.71 -8.93
C THR A 173 23.17 -12.52 -8.05
N TYR A 174 22.53 -12.80 -6.91
CA TYR A 174 22.01 -11.82 -5.96
C TYR A 174 22.82 -11.78 -4.66
N SER A 175 24.06 -12.28 -4.67
CA SER A 175 24.91 -12.27 -3.46
C SER A 175 25.23 -10.84 -3.02
N ALA A 176 24.70 -10.48 -1.86
CA ALA A 176 24.80 -9.17 -1.25
C ALA A 176 24.28 -9.20 0.19
N ASN A 177 24.54 -8.12 0.92
CA ASN A 177 23.86 -7.82 2.19
C ASN A 177 22.75 -6.79 1.90
N TYR A 178 21.50 -7.15 2.19
CA TYR A 178 20.34 -6.29 1.95
C TYR A 178 19.92 -5.60 3.24
N TYR A 179 19.87 -4.26 3.24
CA TYR A 179 19.71 -3.45 4.44
C TYR A 179 18.74 -2.28 4.28
N TYR A 180 18.31 -1.75 5.42
CA TYR A 180 17.60 -0.49 5.58
C TYR A 180 18.17 0.26 6.80
N TYR A 181 17.81 1.53 6.96
CA TYR A 181 18.07 2.29 8.18
C TYR A 181 16.82 2.32 9.08
N ASP A 182 16.95 2.00 10.36
CA ASP A 182 15.84 2.07 11.30
C ASP A 182 15.58 3.52 11.76
N TYR A 183 14.53 3.74 12.55
CA TYR A 183 14.13 5.07 13.06
C TYR A 183 15.21 5.76 13.91
N ASP A 184 16.14 4.99 14.47
CA ASP A 184 17.30 5.49 15.23
C ASP A 184 18.55 5.71 14.34
N ASP A 185 18.36 5.71 13.03
CA ASP A 185 19.40 5.80 12.00
C ASP A 185 20.39 4.64 11.97
N SER A 186 20.14 3.56 12.71
CA SER A 186 20.98 2.37 12.67
C SER A 186 20.76 1.58 11.38
N LYS A 187 21.85 1.18 10.72
CA LYS A 187 21.79 0.26 9.58
C LYS A 187 21.45 -1.15 10.09
N LYS A 188 20.41 -1.76 9.54
CA LYS A 188 19.99 -3.14 9.83
C LYS A 188 19.94 -3.97 8.56
N TYR A 189 20.53 -5.16 8.58
CA TYR A 189 20.40 -6.11 7.48
C TYR A 189 19.14 -6.94 7.67
N TYR A 190 18.37 -7.09 6.61
CA TYR A 190 17.19 -7.93 6.62
C TYR A 190 17.55 -9.37 6.21
N ILE A 191 18.21 -9.53 5.06
CA ILE A 191 18.82 -10.79 4.64
C ILE A 191 20.25 -10.58 4.13
N ILE A 192 21.06 -11.62 4.27
CA ILE A 192 22.39 -11.71 3.69
C ILE A 192 22.43 -12.94 2.79
N ILE A 193 22.97 -12.79 1.57
CA ILE A 193 23.11 -13.87 0.60
C ILE A 193 24.59 -14.00 0.24
N ASN A 194 25.20 -15.15 0.52
CA ASN A 194 26.60 -15.39 0.21
C ASN A 194 26.82 -15.88 -1.24
N ASP A 195 28.09 -16.01 -1.63
CA ASP A 195 28.51 -16.45 -2.97
C ASP A 195 28.10 -17.89 -3.33
N LEU A 196 27.57 -18.66 -2.36
CA LEU A 196 27.03 -20.00 -2.58
C LEU A 196 25.51 -19.99 -2.76
N GLY A 197 24.85 -18.84 -2.60
CA GLY A 197 23.39 -18.72 -2.60
C GLY A 197 22.73 -19.12 -1.28
N GLN A 198 23.48 -19.21 -0.18
CA GLN A 198 22.93 -19.40 1.16
C GLN A 198 22.38 -18.08 1.70
N ILE A 199 21.15 -18.14 2.21
CA ILE A 199 20.46 -17.02 2.85
C ILE A 199 20.70 -17.09 4.36
N TYR A 200 20.99 -15.92 4.96
CA TYR A 200 21.13 -15.71 6.40
C TYR A 200 20.18 -14.61 6.87
N MET A 201 19.56 -14.83 8.04
CA MET A 201 18.74 -13.84 8.74
C MET A 201 19.32 -13.56 10.13
N ASP A 202 18.86 -12.47 10.75
CA ASP A 202 19.26 -12.10 12.11
C ASP A 202 18.86 -13.20 13.11
N ASP A 203 19.84 -13.64 13.91
CA ASP A 203 19.71 -14.71 14.90
C ASP A 203 18.61 -14.43 15.93
N ASN A 204 18.28 -13.15 16.16
CA ASN A 204 17.23 -12.74 17.09
C ASN A 204 15.81 -13.03 16.60
N PHE A 205 15.61 -13.40 15.33
CA PHE A 205 14.28 -13.80 14.83
C PHE A 205 13.78 -15.10 15.47
N GLY A 206 14.66 -15.92 16.07
CA GLY A 206 14.26 -17.12 16.83
C GLY A 206 13.53 -18.17 15.99
N ILE A 207 14.03 -18.43 14.78
CA ILE A 207 13.42 -19.32 13.78
C ILE A 207 13.69 -20.80 14.11
N ASN A 208 12.65 -21.62 14.15
CA ASN A 208 12.74 -23.06 14.44
C ASN A 208 12.54 -23.96 13.21
N TYR A 209 11.92 -23.42 12.16
CA TYR A 209 11.74 -24.07 10.87
C TYR A 209 11.83 -23.01 9.78
N SER A 210 12.47 -23.33 8.67
CA SER A 210 12.55 -22.46 7.51
C SER A 210 12.62 -23.24 6.20
N LYS A 211 12.11 -22.62 5.13
CA LYS A 211 12.24 -23.06 3.73
C LYS A 211 12.39 -21.80 2.87
N ALA A 212 13.19 -21.90 1.81
CA ALA A 212 13.27 -20.89 0.77
C ALA A 212 13.11 -21.54 -0.62
N GLU A 213 12.55 -20.79 -1.56
CA GLU A 213 12.52 -21.12 -2.98
C GLU A 213 12.66 -19.87 -3.83
N LEU A 214 13.34 -20.00 -4.97
CA LEU A 214 13.47 -18.94 -5.97
C LEU A 214 12.59 -19.31 -7.16
N SER A 215 11.68 -18.42 -7.52
CA SER A 215 10.80 -18.55 -8.69
C SER A 215 11.04 -17.40 -9.67
N ASN A 216 10.77 -17.65 -10.96
CA ASN A 216 10.92 -16.68 -12.06
C ASN A 216 12.31 -15.99 -12.11
N ASP A 217 13.34 -16.66 -11.60
CA ASP A 217 14.72 -16.20 -11.47
C ASP A 217 14.93 -14.95 -10.61
N ASN A 218 13.90 -14.35 -9.99
CA ASN A 218 14.03 -13.12 -9.21
C ASN A 218 13.05 -12.95 -8.04
N ILE A 219 12.19 -13.93 -7.77
CA ILE A 219 11.23 -13.88 -6.66
C ILE A 219 11.62 -14.95 -5.63
N LEU A 220 12.18 -14.51 -4.50
CA LEU A 220 12.53 -15.36 -3.38
C LEU A 220 11.36 -15.45 -2.41
N THR A 221 10.77 -16.63 -2.32
CA THR A 221 9.74 -16.94 -1.32
C THR A 221 10.41 -17.60 -0.11
N ILE A 222 10.31 -16.97 1.05
CA ILE A 222 10.79 -17.51 2.33
C ILE A 222 9.58 -17.90 3.17
N THR A 223 9.59 -19.10 3.73
CA THR A 223 8.67 -19.53 4.77
C THR A 223 9.45 -19.83 6.05
N TYR A 224 9.00 -19.34 7.19
CA TYR A 224 9.59 -19.67 8.48
C TYR A 224 8.57 -19.72 9.61
N THR A 225 8.90 -20.44 10.68
CA THR A 225 8.13 -20.48 11.93
C THR A 225 8.99 -19.99 13.08
N GLN A 226 8.50 -18.98 13.79
CA GLN A 226 9.16 -18.41 14.96
C GLN A 226 8.87 -19.21 16.23
N SER A 227 9.74 -19.05 17.23
CA SER A 227 9.49 -19.48 18.60
C SER A 227 8.19 -18.86 19.12
N GLY A 228 7.19 -19.69 19.41
CA GLY A 228 5.81 -19.27 19.72
C GLY A 228 4.76 -19.75 18.72
N GLY A 229 5.18 -20.29 17.56
CA GLY A 229 4.30 -20.99 16.61
C GLY A 229 3.77 -20.14 15.45
N THR A 230 4.04 -18.83 15.44
CA THR A 230 3.69 -17.95 14.31
C THR A 230 4.43 -18.39 13.06
N THR A 231 3.68 -18.67 12.00
CA THR A 231 4.23 -19.01 10.68
C THR A 231 4.13 -17.80 9.76
N SER A 232 5.21 -17.50 9.07
CA SER A 232 5.28 -16.41 8.09
C SER A 232 5.73 -16.96 6.74
N LYS A 233 5.09 -16.48 5.68
CA LYS A 233 5.55 -16.62 4.29
C LYS A 233 5.74 -15.22 3.72
N GLN A 234 6.85 -14.97 3.04
CA GLN A 234 7.18 -13.66 2.47
C GLN A 234 7.74 -13.85 1.08
N ASP A 235 7.23 -13.08 0.12
CA ASP A 235 7.80 -12.97 -1.22
C ASP A 235 8.71 -11.74 -1.26
N LEU A 236 9.90 -11.93 -1.82
CA LEU A 236 10.95 -10.93 -1.91
C LEU A 236 11.44 -10.82 -3.36
N TYR A 237 11.33 -9.62 -3.92
CA TYR A 237 11.64 -9.34 -5.31
C TYR A 237 13.04 -8.76 -5.44
N PHE A 238 13.92 -9.43 -6.18
CA PHE A 238 15.18 -8.85 -6.62
C PHE A 238 14.92 -7.99 -7.85
N TYR A 239 15.11 -6.68 -7.71
CA TYR A 239 14.85 -5.72 -8.78
C TYR A 239 15.78 -4.52 -8.68
N ASN A 240 16.47 -4.16 -9.76
CA ASN A 240 17.38 -3.00 -9.84
C ASN A 240 18.33 -2.87 -8.64
N ASN A 241 19.06 -3.95 -8.30
CA ASN A 241 20.03 -3.97 -7.19
C ASN A 241 19.41 -3.70 -5.82
N LYS A 242 18.13 -4.05 -5.65
CA LYS A 242 17.39 -3.96 -4.40
C LYS A 242 16.65 -5.26 -4.15
N LEU A 243 16.30 -5.47 -2.89
CA LEU A 243 15.32 -6.47 -2.48
C LEU A 243 14.08 -5.72 -2.03
N ILE A 244 12.92 -6.11 -2.52
CA ILE A 244 11.65 -5.44 -2.23
C ILE A 244 10.69 -6.46 -1.65
N TYR A 245 10.06 -6.16 -0.52
CA TYR A 245 8.95 -6.98 -0.04
C TYR A 245 7.81 -6.97 -1.04
N GLY A 246 7.29 -8.14 -1.38
CA GLY A 246 5.98 -8.29 -2.02
C GLY A 246 4.95 -8.72 -0.98
N ASN A 247 4.23 -9.79 -1.29
CA ASN A 247 3.25 -10.35 -0.38
C ASN A 247 3.86 -10.92 0.90
N THR A 248 3.17 -10.70 2.02
CA THR A 248 3.47 -11.34 3.30
C THR A 248 2.22 -12.06 3.79
N TRP A 249 2.37 -13.30 4.24
CA TRP A 249 1.33 -14.05 4.92
C TRP A 249 1.77 -14.35 6.34
N ILE A 250 0.88 -14.14 7.30
CA ILE A 250 1.04 -14.58 8.69
C ILE A 250 -0.06 -15.58 8.99
N ASN A 251 0.30 -16.78 9.44
CA ASN A 251 -0.64 -17.89 9.68
C ASN A 251 -1.58 -18.13 8.48
N ASN A 252 -1.01 -18.11 7.28
CA ASN A 252 -1.69 -18.24 5.99
C ASN A 252 -2.70 -17.12 5.64
N GLN A 253 -2.65 -15.98 6.33
CA GLN A 253 -3.46 -14.81 5.99
C GLN A 253 -2.59 -13.76 5.32
N LEU A 254 -2.97 -13.33 4.11
CA LEU A 254 -2.31 -12.24 3.42
C LEU A 254 -2.39 -10.96 4.27
N GLN A 255 -1.27 -10.28 4.42
CA GLN A 255 -1.16 -9.06 5.21
C GLN A 255 -1.30 -7.84 4.30
N TYR A 256 -2.27 -6.99 4.63
CA TYR A 256 -2.54 -5.72 3.98
C TYR A 256 -3.27 -4.80 4.96
N GLU A 257 -3.28 -3.50 4.69
CA GLU A 257 -4.13 -2.54 5.40
C GLU A 257 -5.31 -2.16 4.50
N LYS A 258 -6.55 -2.42 4.96
CA LYS A 258 -7.75 -1.92 4.26
C LYS A 258 -7.97 -0.46 4.61
N LEU A 259 -8.03 0.39 3.60
CA LEU A 259 -8.27 1.82 3.72
C LEU A 259 -9.69 2.18 3.28
N ILE A 260 -10.49 2.66 4.23
CA ILE A 260 -11.90 2.98 4.01
C ILE A 260 -12.02 4.34 3.34
N LYS A 261 -12.77 4.41 2.24
CA LYS A 261 -13.03 5.64 1.50
C LYS A 261 -14.10 6.52 2.16
N HIS A 262 -13.83 7.82 2.24
CA HIS A 262 -14.77 8.88 2.62
C HIS A 262 -14.67 10.08 1.65
N ASP A 263 -15.55 11.07 1.87
CA ASP A 263 -15.69 12.26 1.02
C ASP A 263 -14.46 13.17 1.06
N LEU A 264 -14.22 13.86 -0.05
CA LEU A 264 -13.12 14.80 -0.22
C LEU A 264 -13.26 16.06 0.63
N PHE A 265 -12.15 16.49 1.23
CA PHE A 265 -12.03 17.78 1.90
C PHE A 265 -12.23 18.96 0.95
N SER A 266 -11.73 18.84 -0.29
CA SER A 266 -11.75 19.93 -1.26
C SER A 266 -13.14 20.42 -1.63
N THR A 267 -14.17 19.60 -1.42
CA THR A 267 -15.59 19.97 -1.55
C THR A 267 -15.95 21.24 -0.77
N TYR A 268 -15.27 21.47 0.36
CA TYR A 268 -15.50 22.57 1.30
C TYR A 268 -14.28 23.49 1.47
N THR A 269 -13.38 23.53 0.48
CA THR A 269 -12.16 24.35 0.53
C THR A 269 -12.46 25.80 0.91
N GLY A 270 -11.75 26.34 1.90
CA GLY A 270 -11.90 27.71 2.37
C GLY A 270 -11.44 27.93 3.81
N THR A 271 -11.42 29.21 4.20
CA THR A 271 -11.21 29.62 5.59
C THR A 271 -12.53 30.12 6.15
N TYR A 272 -13.01 29.53 7.25
CA TYR A 272 -14.26 29.86 7.91
C TYR A 272 -13.97 30.39 9.32
N VAL A 273 -14.48 31.57 9.64
CA VAL A 273 -14.12 32.30 10.87
C VAL A 273 -15.37 32.69 11.65
N SER A 274 -15.32 32.60 12.98
CA SER A 274 -16.38 33.09 13.86
C SER A 274 -16.49 34.61 13.84
N ASP A 275 -17.66 35.17 14.16
CA ASP A 275 -17.88 36.63 14.16
C ASP A 275 -16.94 37.39 15.12
N ASP A 276 -16.48 36.72 16.19
CA ASP A 276 -15.52 37.27 17.17
C ASP A 276 -14.05 36.98 16.81
N ASN A 277 -13.78 36.33 15.67
CA ASN A 277 -12.45 35.92 15.19
C ASN A 277 -11.67 34.97 16.13
N THR A 278 -12.33 34.30 17.07
CA THR A 278 -11.65 33.40 18.02
C THR A 278 -11.50 31.97 17.49
N ILE A 279 -12.37 31.55 16.56
CA ILE A 279 -12.37 30.20 15.99
C ILE A 279 -12.19 30.31 14.48
N THR A 280 -11.19 29.60 13.96
CA THR A 280 -10.91 29.51 12.53
C THR A 280 -10.84 28.03 12.12
N LEU A 281 -11.66 27.65 11.14
CA LEU A 281 -11.58 26.39 10.44
C LEU A 281 -10.97 26.64 9.06
N THR A 282 -9.85 25.99 8.77
CA THR A 282 -9.24 26.00 7.43
C THR A 282 -9.43 24.63 6.82
N VAL A 283 -10.02 24.61 5.62
CA VAL A 283 -10.21 23.39 4.81
C VAL A 283 -9.40 23.56 3.53
N ALA A 284 -8.46 22.64 3.31
CA ALA A 284 -7.68 22.51 2.10
C ALA A 284 -7.70 21.05 1.62
N ALA A 285 -7.33 20.81 0.36
CA ALA A 285 -7.34 19.47 -0.23
C ALA A 285 -6.57 18.44 0.62
N GLY A 286 -5.36 18.78 1.06
CA GLY A 286 -4.52 17.88 1.85
C GLY A 286 -4.77 17.93 3.37
N GLN A 287 -5.49 18.92 3.89
CA GLN A 287 -5.54 19.12 5.34
C GLN A 287 -6.76 19.92 5.80
N ILE A 288 -7.27 19.57 6.98
CA ILE A 288 -8.24 20.35 7.74
C ILE A 288 -7.60 20.75 9.07
N THR A 289 -7.75 22.02 9.47
CA THR A 289 -7.29 22.52 10.76
C THR A 289 -8.38 23.34 11.44
N LEU A 290 -8.55 23.14 12.74
CA LEU A 290 -9.41 23.97 13.59
C LEU A 290 -8.53 24.65 14.64
N SER A 291 -8.59 25.98 14.77
CA SER A 291 -7.66 26.76 15.60
C SER A 291 -7.70 26.41 17.09
N THR A 292 -8.77 25.77 17.56
CA THR A 292 -8.92 25.31 18.95
C THR A 292 -8.32 23.93 19.20
N LEU A 293 -7.76 23.29 18.17
CA LEU A 293 -7.28 21.92 18.17
C LEU A 293 -5.80 21.82 17.82
N SER A 294 -5.24 20.64 18.06
CA SER A 294 -3.84 20.35 17.77
C SER A 294 -3.71 19.72 16.37
N LYS A 295 -2.48 19.45 15.93
CA LYS A 295 -2.22 18.87 14.60
C LYS A 295 -2.63 17.39 14.48
N TYR A 296 -2.87 16.68 15.58
CA TYR A 296 -2.99 15.21 15.60
C TYR A 296 -4.43 14.69 15.60
N ASP A 297 -5.40 15.56 15.33
CA ASP A 297 -6.81 15.20 15.32
C ASP A 297 -7.22 14.67 13.93
N THR A 298 -8.18 13.74 13.87
CA THR A 298 -8.58 13.08 12.61
C THR A 298 -9.87 13.67 12.06
N PRO A 299 -9.83 14.45 10.97
CA PRO A 299 -11.04 14.94 10.30
C PRO A 299 -11.66 13.83 9.45
N VAL A 300 -13.00 13.74 9.42
CA VAL A 300 -13.78 12.85 8.54
C VAL A 300 -14.96 13.63 7.98
N ILE A 301 -15.17 13.58 6.66
CA ILE A 301 -16.34 14.17 6.01
C ILE A 301 -17.29 13.07 5.54
N THR A 302 -18.56 13.24 5.89
CA THR A 302 -19.67 12.44 5.37
C THR A 302 -20.80 13.39 4.97
N GLY A 303 -21.06 13.51 3.68
CA GLY A 303 -21.95 14.53 3.13
C GLY A 303 -21.48 15.94 3.48
N ASN A 304 -22.34 16.74 4.10
CA ASN A 304 -22.02 18.10 4.55
C ASN A 304 -21.55 18.20 6.00
N VAL A 305 -21.23 17.07 6.63
CA VAL A 305 -20.79 17.02 8.02
C VAL A 305 -19.32 16.65 8.07
N LEU A 306 -18.52 17.52 8.66
CA LEU A 306 -17.16 17.25 9.09
C LEU A 306 -17.17 16.92 10.58
N THR A 307 -16.63 15.76 10.96
CA THR A 307 -16.32 15.42 12.34
C THR A 307 -14.81 15.37 12.52
N ILE A 308 -14.26 16.12 13.47
CA ILE A 308 -12.85 16.01 13.85
C ILE A 308 -12.78 15.23 15.16
N TYR A 309 -12.17 14.05 15.10
CA TYR A 309 -11.96 13.17 16.24
C TYR A 309 -10.66 13.54 16.97
N GLN A 310 -10.81 13.94 18.22
CA GLN A 310 -9.70 14.15 19.13
C GLN A 310 -9.54 12.90 20.01
N TYR A 311 -8.62 12.02 19.61
CA TYR A 311 -8.30 10.80 20.33
C TYR A 311 -7.42 11.08 21.55
N SER A 312 -7.64 10.34 22.64
CA SER A 312 -6.85 10.44 23.86
C SER A 312 -6.74 9.07 24.52
N SER A 313 -5.53 8.72 24.96
CA SER A 313 -5.31 7.51 25.76
C SER A 313 -5.78 7.66 27.21
N ARG A 314 -6.16 8.86 27.64
CA ARG A 314 -6.52 9.19 29.04
C ARG A 314 -7.97 9.60 29.22
N TYR A 315 -8.60 10.09 28.16
CA TYR A 315 -9.94 10.66 28.21
C TYR A 315 -10.77 10.10 27.05
N PRO A 316 -12.10 10.04 27.17
CA PRO A 316 -12.95 9.67 26.05
C PRO A 316 -12.66 10.53 24.81
N THR A 317 -12.73 9.91 23.64
CA THR A 317 -12.63 10.61 22.35
C THR A 317 -13.62 11.75 22.29
N LYS A 318 -13.14 12.94 21.92
CA LYS A 318 -14.01 14.10 21.70
C LYS A 318 -14.32 14.26 20.23
N GLU A 319 -15.58 14.54 19.93
CA GLU A 319 -16.04 14.80 18.57
C GLU A 319 -16.34 16.29 18.39
N HIS A 320 -15.64 16.90 17.44
CA HIS A 320 -15.87 18.28 17.03
C HIS A 320 -16.66 18.25 15.73
N LYS A 321 -17.95 18.59 15.79
CA LYS A 321 -18.84 18.47 14.64
C LYS A 321 -19.04 19.81 13.96
N ILE A 322 -18.81 19.86 12.65
CA ILE A 322 -19.01 21.01 11.79
C ILE A 322 -19.99 20.63 10.69
N VAL A 323 -21.06 21.42 10.51
CA VAL A 323 -22.05 21.21 9.44
C VAL A 323 -21.95 22.37 8.46
N PHE A 324 -21.57 22.10 7.21
CA PHE A 324 -21.49 23.10 6.15
C PHE A 324 -22.89 23.41 5.58
N SER A 325 -23.12 24.67 5.21
CA SER A 325 -24.30 25.07 4.47
C SER A 325 -24.26 24.57 3.03
N ASP A 326 -25.42 24.44 2.39
CA ASP A 326 -25.54 23.95 1.01
C ASP A 326 -24.79 24.83 0.00
N ASP A 327 -24.82 26.15 0.21
CA ASP A 327 -24.09 27.14 -0.59
C ASP A 327 -22.59 27.24 -0.21
N LYS A 328 -22.17 26.49 0.82
CA LYS A 328 -20.81 26.40 1.35
C LYS A 328 -20.24 27.73 1.85
N THR A 329 -21.08 28.75 2.06
CA THR A 329 -20.67 30.07 2.56
C THR A 329 -20.57 30.13 4.08
N GLN A 330 -21.17 29.16 4.78
CA GLN A 330 -21.18 29.08 6.24
C GLN A 330 -20.95 27.65 6.73
N ALA A 331 -20.56 27.53 7.99
CA ALA A 331 -20.54 26.28 8.71
C ALA A 331 -20.97 26.49 10.16
N VAL A 332 -21.62 25.50 10.77
CA VAL A 332 -21.98 25.51 12.20
C VAL A 332 -21.10 24.52 12.94
N TYR A 333 -20.25 25.01 13.83
CA TYR A 333 -19.41 24.20 14.70
C TYR A 333 -20.08 23.96 16.05
N THR A 334 -20.33 22.70 16.38
CA THR A 334 -20.78 22.24 17.71
C THR A 334 -19.56 21.80 18.51
N LYS A 335 -19.29 22.52 19.61
CA LYS A 335 -18.19 22.18 20.53
C LYS A 335 -18.53 20.88 21.30
N PRO A 336 -17.53 20.07 21.66
CA PRO A 336 -17.75 18.88 22.49
C PRO A 336 -18.28 19.24 23.89
N ASP A 337 -18.72 18.22 24.63
CA ASP A 337 -19.09 18.32 26.04
C ASP A 337 -20.17 19.37 26.37
N GLY A 338 -21.07 19.66 25.42
CA GLY A 338 -22.14 20.64 25.62
C GLY A 338 -21.69 22.11 25.57
N GLY A 339 -20.51 22.40 25.00
CA GLY A 339 -19.94 23.75 24.90
C GLY A 339 -20.68 24.73 23.98
N GLY A 340 -21.84 24.34 23.43
CA GLY A 340 -22.68 25.14 22.54
C GLY A 340 -22.24 25.11 21.07
N THR A 341 -22.88 25.96 20.26
CA THR A 341 -22.63 26.08 18.82
C THR A 341 -22.06 27.44 18.46
N VAL A 342 -21.27 27.50 17.39
CA VAL A 342 -20.70 28.72 16.82
C VAL A 342 -20.86 28.70 15.31
N THR A 343 -21.38 29.78 14.74
CA THR A 343 -21.43 29.97 13.28
C THR A 343 -20.08 30.48 12.78
N LEU A 344 -19.57 29.86 11.73
CA LEU A 344 -18.35 30.22 11.03
C LEU A 344 -18.71 30.70 9.62
N LYS A 345 -18.24 31.88 9.22
CA LYS A 345 -18.47 32.45 7.89
C LYS A 345 -17.24 32.30 7.02
N LYS A 346 -17.44 31.82 5.80
CA LYS A 346 -16.37 31.70 4.81
C LYS A 346 -15.84 33.09 4.47
N GLN A 347 -14.53 33.26 4.60
CA GLN A 347 -13.85 34.46 4.16
C GLN A 347 -13.79 34.48 2.63
N SER A 348 -14.02 35.64 2.04
CA SER A 348 -13.77 35.86 0.62
C SER A 348 -12.29 35.58 0.33
N ALA A 349 -12.02 34.86 -0.76
CA ALA A 349 -10.66 34.55 -1.20
C ALA A 349 -9.90 35.82 -1.61
#